data_AF-A0A920U3Y9-F1
#
_entry.id   AF-A0A920U3Y9-F1
#
_cell.length_a   1.000
_cell.length_b   1.000
_cell.length_c   1.000
_cell.angle_alpha   90.00
_cell.angle_beta   90.00
_cell.angle_gamma   90.00
#
_symmetry.space_group_name_H-M   'P 1'
#
loop_
_entity.id
_entity.type
_entity.pdbx_description
1 polymer ?
#
loop_
_entity_poly.entity_id
_entity_poly.type
_entity_poly.pdbx_seq_one_letter_code
_entity_poly.pdbx_strand_id
1 'polypeptide(L)'
;MARYNPFFWFLKGIIYFAERWFQVNGGVIESVADGRRDNRFWLATRYFSWRKLFNFIRVETQLRFTRRVIWGNPYEWEIDTTNICQLKCPLCHTGKGTIHRDQGVMDFDLFTKVVDQIKSSCMWLTLYSWGEPFLNRRIHEYIEYAHNKNIATIISSNLNKPLTPKIAEQVIKSGLDVMIVSLDGVTQDVYEVYRVNGYLNHVLANLHLLDDMKRELGSKTPYIEWQFIVMKQNEHQLDEAKVLASELGVDSLVFKKVDFPHGEDDQAEAERWLPREHPEYLRKDPFFKPYSENGQVCWRLWRSAVVNWDGGLAPCCYLTDKTQDFGDLNQSSVKDVWNNTKYTTARGLYESNFVPEEWVGCLDCSVYQGSSAARHRGQIDLKPESISLQFNGRKSAGTNMSRLMAKNGSNHIDGTVRDLTECSNSMDEVNLTETNTGGRA
;
A
#
# COMPACT_ATOMS: atom_id res chain seq x y z
N MET A 1 -6.78 -2.63 29.46
CA MET A 1 -6.17 -3.58 30.42
C MET A 1 -4.86 -4.18 29.92
N ALA A 2 -4.67 -4.52 28.64
CA ALA A 2 -3.43 -5.17 28.18
C ALA A 2 -2.12 -4.33 28.28
N ARG A 3 -2.14 -3.02 27.99
CA ARG A 3 -0.96 -2.12 28.20
C ARG A 3 -0.49 -2.02 29.67
N TYR A 4 -1.34 -2.44 30.63
CA TYR A 4 -1.07 -2.46 32.06
C TYR A 4 -1.01 -3.89 32.63
N ASN A 5 -0.97 -4.92 31.79
CA ASN A 5 -0.81 -6.30 32.25
C ASN A 5 0.68 -6.56 32.57
N PRO A 6 1.05 -7.03 33.77
CA PRO A 6 2.44 -7.36 34.09
C PRO A 6 3.03 -8.44 33.17
N PHE A 7 2.21 -9.36 32.65
CA PHE A 7 2.62 -10.33 31.64
C PHE A 7 2.99 -9.66 30.31
N PHE A 8 2.29 -8.59 29.93
CA PHE A 8 2.63 -7.78 28.75
C PHE A 8 4.01 -7.15 28.89
N TRP A 9 4.32 -6.56 30.05
CA TRP A 9 5.63 -5.95 30.30
C TRP A 9 6.76 -6.98 30.41
N PHE A 10 6.48 -8.15 30.97
CA PHE A 10 7.41 -9.28 31.03
C PHE A 10 7.74 -9.83 29.64
N LEU A 11 6.72 -10.13 28.81
CA LEU A 11 6.94 -10.56 27.42
C LEU A 11 7.56 -9.47 26.57
N LYS A 12 7.21 -8.20 26.78
CA LYS A 12 7.84 -7.05 26.13
C LYS A 12 9.33 -7.04 26.46
N GLY A 13 9.69 -7.14 27.74
CA GLY A 13 11.09 -7.21 28.19
C GLY A 13 11.85 -8.38 27.56
N ILE A 14 11.28 -9.59 27.58
CA ILE A 14 11.91 -10.78 26.99
C ILE A 14 12.07 -10.65 25.48
N ILE A 15 11.01 -10.25 24.76
CA ILE A 15 11.04 -10.16 23.30
C ILE A 15 12.01 -9.05 22.87
N TYR A 16 11.99 -7.89 23.53
CA TYR A 16 12.92 -6.81 23.23
C TYR A 16 14.37 -7.20 23.52
N PHE A 17 14.62 -7.91 24.63
CA PHE A 17 15.96 -8.38 24.98
C PHE A 17 16.44 -9.50 24.05
N ALA A 18 15.56 -10.44 23.71
CA ALA A 18 15.83 -11.51 22.75
C ALA A 18 16.07 -10.95 21.34
N GLU A 19 15.25 -10.01 20.85
CA GLU A 19 15.48 -9.35 19.56
C GLU A 19 16.84 -8.69 19.48
N ARG A 20 17.24 -7.95 20.53
CA ARG A 20 18.56 -7.31 20.59
C ARG A 20 19.72 -8.31 20.53
N TRP A 21 19.46 -9.58 20.87
CA TRP A 21 20.45 -10.66 20.88
C TRP A 21 20.42 -11.55 19.62
N PHE A 22 19.26 -11.69 18.96
CA PHE A 22 19.06 -12.55 17.78
C PHE A 22 19.15 -11.80 16.43
N GLN A 23 19.43 -10.50 16.43
CA GLN A 23 19.38 -9.65 15.24
C GLN A 23 20.33 -10.09 14.11
N VAL A 24 19.71 -10.49 13.00
CA VAL A 24 20.23 -10.29 11.63
C VAL A 24 19.08 -9.62 10.87
N ASN A 25 19.32 -8.47 10.27
CA ASN A 25 18.36 -7.68 9.47
C ASN A 25 17.21 -6.96 10.25
N GLY A 26 17.54 -6.11 11.23
CA GLY A 26 16.62 -5.04 11.69
C GLY A 26 15.32 -5.45 12.39
N GLY A 27 15.23 -6.68 12.92
CA GLY A 27 14.10 -7.16 13.75
C GLY A 27 12.71 -7.02 13.11
N VAL A 28 11.66 -7.47 13.80
CA VAL A 28 10.28 -7.11 13.40
C VAL A 28 9.95 -5.75 13.97
N ILE A 29 10.44 -5.52 15.17
CA ILE A 29 10.06 -4.38 15.97
C ILE A 29 10.87 -3.13 15.58
N GLU A 30 12.08 -3.25 15.03
CA GLU A 30 12.85 -2.14 14.43
C GLU A 30 12.41 -1.79 12.99
N SER A 31 11.86 -2.76 12.23
CA SER A 31 11.29 -2.53 10.90
C SER A 31 9.98 -1.71 10.91
N VAL A 32 9.41 -1.55 12.10
CA VAL A 32 8.20 -0.77 12.36
C VAL A 32 8.65 0.60 12.85
N ALA A 33 8.32 1.67 12.12
CA ALA A 33 8.60 3.06 12.53
C ALA A 33 8.33 3.24 14.03
N ASP A 34 9.26 3.87 14.77
CA ASP A 34 9.36 3.84 16.23
C ASP A 34 8.03 4.09 16.98
N GLY A 35 7.11 4.89 16.42
CA GLY A 35 5.78 5.14 16.98
C GLY A 35 4.75 3.99 16.85
N ARG A 36 4.91 3.07 15.90
CA ARG A 36 3.99 1.93 15.67
C ARG A 36 4.41 0.65 16.39
N ARG A 37 5.63 0.64 16.94
CA ARG A 37 6.29 -0.47 17.62
C ARG A 37 5.43 -1.04 18.76
N ASP A 38 5.02 -0.15 19.64
CA ASP A 38 4.21 -0.48 20.81
C ASP A 38 2.75 -0.80 20.47
N ASN A 39 2.21 -0.21 19.40
CA ASN A 39 0.87 -0.53 18.88
C ASN A 39 0.82 -1.96 18.35
N ARG A 40 1.79 -2.35 17.50
CA ARG A 40 1.87 -3.72 16.97
C ARG A 40 2.12 -4.76 18.06
N PHE A 41 2.97 -4.44 19.04
CA PHE A 41 3.19 -5.32 20.19
C PHE A 41 1.93 -5.48 21.05
N TRP A 42 1.16 -4.41 21.24
CA TRP A 42 -0.16 -4.48 21.90
C TRP A 42 -1.15 -5.36 21.12
N LEU A 43 -1.24 -5.19 19.79
CA LEU A 43 -2.10 -6.04 18.94
C LEU A 43 -1.70 -7.52 19.03
N ALA A 44 -0.39 -7.80 18.96
CA ALA A 44 0.18 -9.14 19.08
C ALA A 44 -0.18 -9.85 20.39
N THR A 45 -0.29 -9.09 21.48
CA THR A 45 -0.57 -9.64 22.82
C THR A 45 -2.07 -9.67 23.14
N ARG A 46 -2.88 -8.80 22.52
CA ARG A 46 -4.34 -8.76 22.72
C ARG A 46 -5.02 -10.08 22.36
N TYR A 47 -4.59 -10.70 21.25
CA TYR A 47 -5.09 -11.99 20.76
C TYR A 47 -4.02 -13.09 20.81
N PHE A 48 -3.22 -13.08 21.88
CA PHE A 48 -2.12 -14.02 22.05
C PHE A 48 -2.61 -15.48 22.01
N SER A 49 -1.82 -16.33 21.36
CA SER A 49 -1.93 -17.78 21.50
C SER A 49 -0.57 -18.44 21.38
N TRP A 50 -0.39 -19.58 22.05
CA TRP A 50 0.83 -20.37 21.93
C TRP A 50 1.12 -20.79 20.49
N ARG A 51 0.07 -21.07 19.70
CA ARG A 51 0.22 -21.42 18.27
C ARG A 51 0.85 -20.28 17.47
N LYS A 52 0.36 -19.04 17.67
CA LYS A 52 0.92 -17.85 17.01
C LYS A 52 2.36 -17.58 17.45
N LEU A 53 2.66 -17.73 18.75
CA LEU A 53 4.03 -17.56 19.27
C LEU A 53 5.00 -18.59 18.68
N PHE A 54 4.64 -19.88 18.65
CA PHE A 54 5.50 -20.90 18.07
C PHE A 54 5.65 -20.73 16.55
N ASN A 55 4.61 -20.27 15.85
CA ASN A 55 4.72 -19.92 14.44
C ASN A 55 5.69 -18.75 14.22
N PHE A 56 5.58 -17.68 15.02
CA PHE A 56 6.50 -16.55 15.01
C PHE A 56 7.96 -16.98 15.18
N ILE A 57 8.26 -17.73 16.25
CA ILE A 57 9.62 -18.24 16.52
C ILE A 57 10.14 -19.06 15.33
N ARG A 58 9.28 -19.92 14.76
CA ARG A 58 9.63 -20.74 13.60
C ARG A 58 9.96 -19.89 12.39
N VAL A 59 9.12 -18.91 12.04
CA VAL A 59 9.34 -18.02 10.88
C VAL A 59 10.63 -17.23 11.05
N GLU A 60 10.87 -16.63 12.22
CA GLU A 60 12.09 -15.86 12.48
C GLU A 60 13.35 -16.74 12.40
N THR A 61 13.28 -17.96 12.92
CA THR A 61 14.39 -18.93 12.80
C THR A 61 14.64 -19.29 11.32
N GLN A 62 13.59 -19.52 10.54
CA GLN A 62 13.71 -19.89 9.13
C GLN A 62 14.21 -18.73 8.25
N LEU A 63 13.81 -17.49 8.56
CA LEU A 63 14.34 -16.27 7.96
C LEU A 63 15.83 -16.08 8.28
N ARG A 64 16.24 -16.31 9.53
CA ARG A 64 17.64 -16.21 9.98
C ARG A 64 18.61 -17.13 9.22
N PHE A 65 18.11 -18.28 8.78
CA PHE A 65 18.82 -19.26 7.96
C PHE A 65 18.40 -19.24 6.48
N THR A 66 17.71 -18.17 6.05
CA THR A 66 17.30 -17.91 4.66
C THR A 66 16.67 -19.12 3.94
N ARG A 67 15.86 -19.90 4.65
CA ARG A 67 15.25 -21.13 4.11
C ARG A 67 14.25 -20.77 3.01
N ARG A 68 14.38 -21.37 1.82
CA ARG A 68 13.46 -21.19 0.68
C ARG A 68 12.10 -21.86 0.89
N VAL A 69 12.08 -23.10 1.35
CA VAL A 69 10.86 -23.81 1.74
C VAL A 69 10.72 -23.73 3.25
N ILE A 70 9.60 -23.21 3.72
CA ILE A 70 9.37 -22.95 5.14
C ILE A 70 8.11 -23.65 5.67
N TRP A 71 8.10 -23.90 6.97
CA TRP A 71 7.00 -24.60 7.66
C TRP A 71 6.23 -23.66 8.58
N GLY A 72 6.76 -22.45 8.80
CA GLY A 72 6.02 -21.34 9.36
C GLY A 72 5.13 -20.70 8.29
N ASN A 73 3.99 -20.20 8.72
CA ASN A 73 3.09 -19.40 7.90
C ASN A 73 3.34 -17.91 8.20
N PRO A 74 2.99 -16.99 7.28
CA PRO A 74 3.05 -15.57 7.58
C PRO A 74 2.20 -15.26 8.81
N TYR A 75 2.70 -14.34 9.61
CA TYR A 75 2.00 -13.84 10.79
C TYR A 75 1.52 -12.41 10.63
N GLU A 76 1.98 -11.68 9.60
CA GLU A 76 1.42 -10.41 9.15
C GLU A 76 0.63 -10.64 7.86
N TRP A 77 -0.64 -10.24 7.83
CA TRP A 77 -1.45 -10.37 6.63
C TRP A 77 -2.03 -9.02 6.23
N GLU A 78 -2.11 -8.82 4.93
CA GLU A 78 -2.85 -7.74 4.30
C GLU A 78 -3.89 -8.37 3.37
N ILE A 79 -5.14 -7.96 3.50
CA ILE A 79 -6.20 -8.38 2.60
C ILE A 79 -6.86 -7.10 2.09
N ASP A 80 -6.71 -6.83 0.80
CA ASP A 80 -7.31 -5.67 0.17
C ASP A 80 -8.80 -5.93 -0.01
N THR A 81 -9.62 -5.28 0.81
CA THR A 81 -11.07 -5.48 0.77
C THR A 81 -11.70 -4.82 -0.45
N THR A 82 -11.02 -3.84 -1.04
CA THR A 82 -11.33 -3.20 -2.32
C THR A 82 -10.12 -2.39 -2.78
N ASN A 83 -9.84 -2.34 -4.08
CA ASN A 83 -8.85 -1.43 -4.65
C ASN A 83 -9.48 -0.11 -5.18
N ILE A 84 -10.77 0.11 -4.91
CA ILE A 84 -11.49 1.32 -5.34
C ILE A 84 -11.17 2.45 -4.35
N CYS A 85 -10.84 3.63 -4.88
CA CYS A 85 -10.68 4.85 -4.08
C CYS A 85 -11.28 6.03 -4.82
N GLN A 86 -11.96 6.91 -4.09
CA GLN A 86 -12.58 8.12 -4.60
C GLN A 86 -11.59 9.29 -4.77
N LEU A 87 -10.42 9.22 -4.13
CA LEU A 87 -9.38 10.24 -4.22
C LEU A 87 -8.39 9.92 -5.35
N LYS A 88 -7.67 10.96 -5.81
CA LYS A 88 -6.67 10.88 -6.87
C LYS A 88 -5.28 11.35 -6.43
N CYS A 89 -4.80 10.80 -5.31
CA CYS A 89 -3.54 11.24 -4.72
C CYS A 89 -2.35 11.05 -5.68
N PRO A 90 -1.51 12.09 -5.93
CA PRO A 90 -0.47 12.06 -6.97
C PRO A 90 0.60 10.98 -6.83
N LEU A 91 0.94 10.56 -5.61
CA LEU A 91 1.95 9.52 -5.34
C LEU A 91 1.34 8.14 -5.01
N CYS A 92 0.04 7.97 -5.18
CA CYS A 92 -0.66 6.70 -4.92
C CYS A 92 -0.91 5.95 -6.23
N HIS A 93 -0.63 4.64 -6.28
CA HIS A 93 -0.88 3.84 -7.48
C HIS A 93 -2.35 3.87 -7.95
N THR A 94 -3.32 3.83 -7.02
CA THR A 94 -4.75 3.98 -7.34
C THR A 94 -5.10 5.38 -7.83
N GLY A 95 -4.42 6.40 -7.30
CA GLY A 95 -4.61 7.79 -7.71
C GLY A 95 -4.09 8.04 -9.12
N LYS A 96 -2.88 7.55 -9.42
CA LYS A 96 -2.23 7.61 -10.74
C LYS A 96 -2.88 6.68 -11.78
N GLY A 97 -3.63 5.67 -11.34
CA GLY A 97 -4.22 4.67 -12.23
C GLY A 97 -3.20 3.68 -12.79
N THR A 98 -2.11 3.43 -12.07
CA THR A 98 -1.00 2.55 -12.50
C THR A 98 -1.16 1.10 -12.05
N ILE A 99 -2.28 0.75 -11.40
CA ILE A 99 -2.55 -0.63 -10.99
C ILE A 99 -3.17 -1.36 -12.17
N HIS A 100 -2.45 -2.33 -12.74
CA HIS A 100 -2.96 -3.18 -13.82
C HIS A 100 -3.74 -4.38 -13.24
N ARG A 101 -4.88 -4.07 -12.60
CA ARG A 101 -5.87 -5.00 -12.07
C ARG A 101 -7.24 -4.34 -12.17
N ASP A 102 -8.27 -5.12 -12.49
CA ASP A 102 -9.64 -4.62 -12.49
C ASP A 102 -10.02 -4.03 -11.14
N GLN A 103 -10.99 -3.12 -11.13
CA GLN A 103 -11.52 -2.53 -9.91
C GLN A 103 -12.65 -3.37 -9.33
N GLY A 104 -12.62 -3.61 -8.02
CA GLY A 104 -13.64 -4.42 -7.39
C GLY A 104 -13.60 -4.40 -5.86
N VAL A 105 -14.55 -5.14 -5.30
CA VAL A 105 -14.68 -5.39 -3.86
C VAL A 105 -14.52 -6.89 -3.67
N MET A 106 -13.76 -7.28 -2.65
CA MET A 106 -13.57 -8.69 -2.34
C MET A 106 -14.91 -9.38 -2.06
N ASP A 107 -15.01 -10.64 -2.46
CA ASP A 107 -16.13 -11.48 -2.05
C ASP A 107 -15.97 -11.93 -0.58
N PHE A 108 -17.06 -11.88 0.18
CA PHE A 108 -17.01 -12.18 1.61
C PHE A 108 -16.72 -13.67 1.88
N ASP A 109 -17.19 -14.58 1.03
CA ASP A 109 -16.92 -16.01 1.20
C ASP A 109 -15.45 -16.31 0.91
N LEU A 110 -14.86 -15.66 -0.09
CA LEU A 110 -13.41 -15.72 -0.30
C LEU A 110 -12.65 -15.20 0.92
N PHE A 111 -13.03 -14.04 1.46
CA PHE A 111 -12.41 -13.49 2.66
C PHE A 111 -12.45 -14.47 3.85
N THR A 112 -13.62 -15.02 4.16
CA THR A 112 -13.78 -15.96 5.28
C THR A 112 -12.96 -17.23 5.09
N LYS A 113 -12.91 -17.79 3.86
CA LYS A 113 -12.05 -18.94 3.51
C LYS A 113 -10.56 -18.63 3.73
N VAL A 114 -10.10 -17.44 3.39
CA VAL A 114 -8.70 -17.04 3.62
C VAL A 114 -8.43 -16.89 5.12
N VAL A 115 -9.28 -16.16 5.84
CA VAL A 115 -9.15 -15.94 7.29
C VAL A 115 -9.12 -17.27 8.05
N ASP A 116 -9.98 -18.23 7.69
CA ASP A 116 -10.01 -19.54 8.33
C ASP A 116 -8.72 -20.35 8.15
N GLN A 117 -7.99 -20.15 7.04
CA GLN A 117 -6.69 -20.78 6.80
C GLN A 117 -5.58 -20.12 7.62
N ILE A 118 -5.64 -18.82 7.86
CA ILE A 118 -4.54 -18.05 8.49
C ILE A 118 -4.72 -17.80 9.99
N LYS A 119 -5.93 -17.98 10.56
CA LYS A 119 -6.25 -17.62 11.96
C LYS A 119 -5.32 -18.17 13.03
N SER A 120 -4.66 -19.31 12.76
CA SER A 120 -3.75 -19.95 13.72
C SER A 120 -2.35 -19.34 13.75
N SER A 121 -1.95 -18.60 12.71
CA SER A 121 -0.65 -17.94 12.59
C SER A 121 -0.73 -16.42 12.56
N CYS A 122 -1.82 -15.86 12.02
CA CYS A 122 -2.00 -14.43 11.83
C CYS A 122 -2.10 -13.68 13.16
N MET A 123 -1.17 -12.75 13.40
CA MET A 123 -1.13 -11.91 14.59
C MET A 123 -1.96 -10.64 14.40
N TRP A 124 -1.82 -10.00 13.23
CA TRP A 124 -2.65 -8.87 12.83
C TRP A 124 -2.96 -8.94 11.34
N LEU A 125 -4.16 -8.50 11.00
CA LEU A 125 -4.72 -8.44 9.67
C LEU A 125 -5.02 -6.99 9.31
N THR A 126 -4.33 -6.53 8.28
CA THR A 126 -4.54 -5.23 7.65
C THR A 126 -5.60 -5.40 6.57
N LEU A 127 -6.68 -4.62 6.62
CA LEU A 127 -7.85 -4.74 5.73
C LEU A 127 -7.87 -3.65 4.64
N TYR A 128 -6.68 -3.23 4.21
CA TYR A 128 -6.46 -2.27 3.13
C TYR A 128 -5.14 -2.59 2.43
N SER A 129 -5.09 -2.31 1.13
CA SER A 129 -3.85 -2.13 0.39
C SER A 129 -3.85 -0.78 -0.30
N TRP A 130 -4.53 -0.67 -1.45
CA TRP A 130 -4.51 0.54 -2.29
C TRP A 130 -5.88 1.20 -2.49
N GLY A 131 -6.97 0.63 -1.98
CA GLY A 131 -8.30 1.25 -2.01
C GLY A 131 -8.70 1.96 -0.71
N GLU A 132 -9.97 2.36 -0.66
CA GLU A 132 -10.62 2.98 0.50
C GLU A 132 -11.56 1.97 1.18
N PRO A 133 -11.24 1.47 2.38
CA PRO A 133 -12.05 0.44 3.06
C PRO A 133 -13.52 0.80 3.22
N PHE A 134 -13.86 2.08 3.44
CA PHE A 134 -15.27 2.48 3.57
C PHE A 134 -16.08 2.40 2.27
N LEU A 135 -15.44 2.25 1.11
CA LEU A 135 -16.16 1.96 -0.14
C LEU A 135 -16.63 0.51 -0.23
N ASN A 136 -16.05 -0.41 0.56
CA ASN A 136 -16.68 -1.70 0.83
C ASN A 136 -17.83 -1.51 1.84
N ARG A 137 -19.07 -1.61 1.36
CA ARG A 137 -20.29 -1.44 2.17
C ARG A 137 -20.38 -2.43 3.35
N ARG A 138 -19.69 -3.57 3.27
CA ARG A 138 -19.70 -4.65 4.25
C ARG A 138 -18.44 -4.67 5.12
N ILE A 139 -17.60 -3.63 5.10
CA ILE A 139 -16.30 -3.63 5.81
C ILE A 139 -16.41 -3.99 7.30
N HIS A 140 -17.49 -3.59 7.99
CA HIS A 140 -17.76 -3.96 9.38
C HIS A 140 -17.91 -5.48 9.58
N GLU A 141 -18.50 -6.20 8.63
CA GLU A 141 -18.63 -7.66 8.67
C GLU A 141 -17.28 -8.36 8.50
N TYR A 142 -16.39 -7.80 7.67
CA TYR A 142 -15.02 -8.31 7.49
C TYR A 142 -14.21 -8.17 8.78
N ILE A 143 -14.31 -7.00 9.42
CA ILE A 143 -13.68 -6.72 10.70
C ILE A 143 -14.23 -7.68 11.76
N GLU A 144 -15.55 -7.77 11.90
CA GLU A 144 -16.22 -8.61 12.89
C GLU A 144 -15.85 -10.09 12.73
N TYR A 145 -15.80 -10.58 11.49
CA TYR A 145 -15.41 -11.96 11.25
C TYR A 145 -13.97 -12.24 11.70
N ALA A 146 -13.02 -11.38 11.37
CA ALA A 146 -11.63 -11.53 11.80
C ALA A 146 -11.47 -11.39 13.33
N HIS A 147 -12.19 -10.44 13.95
CA HIS A 147 -12.24 -10.26 15.39
C HIS A 147 -12.71 -11.54 16.10
N ASN A 148 -13.80 -12.15 15.61
CA ASN A 148 -14.35 -13.40 16.14
C ASN A 148 -13.40 -14.61 15.98
N LYS A 149 -12.41 -14.52 15.09
CA LYS A 149 -11.34 -15.52 14.95
C LYS A 149 -10.11 -15.19 15.80
N ASN A 150 -10.22 -14.23 16.72
CA ASN A 150 -9.13 -13.71 17.55
C ASN A 150 -7.96 -13.19 16.71
N ILE A 151 -8.24 -12.38 15.70
CA ILE A 151 -7.22 -11.70 14.89
C ILE A 151 -7.37 -10.20 15.07
N ALA A 152 -6.26 -9.52 15.35
CA ALA A 152 -6.27 -8.07 15.48
C ALA A 152 -6.46 -7.42 14.11
N THR A 153 -7.31 -6.39 14.00
CA THR A 153 -7.67 -5.77 12.72
C THR A 153 -7.23 -4.32 12.63
N ILE A 154 -6.73 -3.94 11.46
CA ILE A 154 -6.26 -2.59 11.15
C ILE A 154 -6.87 -2.14 9.83
N ILE A 155 -7.49 -0.97 9.79
CA ILE A 155 -7.82 -0.27 8.54
C ILE A 155 -7.02 1.02 8.41
N SER A 156 -6.81 1.49 7.19
CA SER A 156 -6.32 2.84 6.88
C SER A 156 -7.27 3.45 5.89
N SER A 157 -7.79 4.62 6.25
CA SER A 157 -8.84 5.30 5.50
C SER A 157 -8.48 6.75 5.28
N ASN A 158 -8.81 7.27 4.11
CA ASN A 158 -8.85 8.70 3.86
C ASN A 158 -10.08 9.37 4.53
N LEU A 159 -11.07 8.59 4.97
CA LEU A 159 -12.26 9.00 5.69
C LEU A 159 -13.12 10.07 5.00
N ASN A 160 -13.01 10.21 3.67
CA ASN A 160 -13.76 11.22 2.91
C ASN A 160 -15.18 10.80 2.56
N LYS A 161 -15.50 9.49 2.64
CA LYS A 161 -16.87 9.01 2.49
C LYS A 161 -17.66 9.45 3.73
N PRO A 162 -18.72 10.27 3.61
CA PRO A 162 -19.53 10.65 4.76
C PRO A 162 -20.07 9.43 5.49
N LEU A 163 -19.82 9.36 6.80
CA LEU A 163 -20.33 8.31 7.67
C LEU A 163 -21.68 8.71 8.23
N THR A 164 -22.55 7.73 8.44
CA THR A 164 -23.78 7.91 9.20
C THR A 164 -23.59 7.37 10.62
N PRO A 165 -24.39 7.80 11.61
CA PRO A 165 -24.33 7.24 12.96
C PRO A 165 -24.42 5.71 12.98
N LYS A 166 -25.24 5.13 12.10
CA LYS A 166 -25.35 3.67 11.93
C LYS A 166 -24.03 3.05 11.47
N ILE A 167 -23.35 3.63 10.49
CA ILE A 167 -22.06 3.09 10.00
C ILE A 167 -20.99 3.24 11.08
N ALA A 168 -20.93 4.39 11.75
CA ALA A 168 -20.01 4.61 12.87
C ALA A 168 -20.23 3.54 13.96
N GLU A 169 -21.47 3.35 14.40
CA GLU A 169 -21.85 2.32 15.38
C GLU A 169 -21.42 0.92 14.94
N GLN A 170 -21.68 0.54 13.68
CA GLN A 170 -21.28 -0.75 13.12
C GLN A 170 -19.76 -0.96 13.17
N VAL A 171 -18.98 0.07 12.83
CA VAL A 171 -17.51 0.01 12.88
C VAL A 171 -17.02 -0.17 14.31
N ILE A 172 -17.55 0.61 15.26
CA ILE A 172 -17.15 0.50 16.68
C ILE A 172 -17.50 -0.89 17.22
N LYS A 173 -18.71 -1.40 16.93
CA LYS A 173 -19.18 -2.71 17.40
C LYS A 173 -18.52 -3.90 16.71
N SER A 174 -17.99 -3.73 15.50
CA SER A 174 -17.29 -4.80 14.77
C SER A 174 -16.02 -5.29 15.47
N GLY A 175 -15.52 -4.56 16.47
CA GLY A 175 -14.31 -4.93 17.19
C GLY A 175 -13.02 -4.53 16.48
N LEU A 176 -13.09 -3.52 15.60
CA LEU A 176 -11.92 -2.91 14.96
C LEU A 176 -10.91 -2.46 16.01
N ASP A 177 -9.65 -2.88 15.88
CA ASP A 177 -8.62 -2.53 16.88
C ASP A 177 -7.95 -1.20 16.59
N VAL A 178 -7.59 -0.94 15.32
CA VAL A 178 -6.90 0.29 14.90
C VAL A 178 -7.52 0.86 13.64
N MET A 179 -7.79 2.15 13.66
CA MET A 179 -8.15 2.94 12.49
C MET A 179 -7.05 3.96 12.24
N ILE A 180 -6.36 3.82 11.12
CA ILE A 180 -5.45 4.86 10.63
C ILE A 180 -6.28 5.84 9.80
N VAL A 181 -6.14 7.12 10.09
CA VAL A 181 -6.76 8.19 9.31
C VAL A 181 -5.67 8.95 8.58
N SER A 182 -5.79 8.96 7.26
CA SER A 182 -4.84 9.55 6.33
C SER A 182 -5.26 10.98 5.99
N LEU A 183 -4.66 11.97 6.68
CA LEU A 183 -5.05 13.37 6.59
C LEU A 183 -3.78 14.25 6.50
N ASP A 184 -3.54 14.89 5.36
CA ASP A 184 -2.25 15.54 5.03
C ASP A 184 -2.35 17.05 4.87
N GLY A 185 -3.22 17.70 5.64
CA GLY A 185 -3.37 19.15 5.69
C GLY A 185 -4.41 19.56 6.73
N VAL A 186 -4.29 20.76 7.30
CA VAL A 186 -5.24 21.30 8.30
C VAL A 186 -6.14 22.39 7.73
N THR A 187 -5.89 22.82 6.50
CA THR A 187 -6.76 23.71 5.72
C THR A 187 -7.10 23.04 4.39
N GLN A 188 -8.26 23.38 3.81
CA GLN A 188 -8.75 22.74 2.59
C GLN A 188 -7.79 22.94 1.40
N ASP A 189 -7.27 24.16 1.25
CA ASP A 189 -6.37 24.57 0.16
C ASP A 189 -5.04 23.81 0.19
N VAL A 190 -4.51 23.48 1.38
CA VAL A 190 -3.29 22.65 1.50
C VAL A 190 -3.62 21.17 1.35
N TYR A 191 -4.70 20.72 1.98
CA TYR A 191 -5.13 19.32 1.98
C TYR A 191 -5.40 18.79 0.57
N GLU A 192 -6.12 19.55 -0.25
CA GLU A 192 -6.56 19.10 -1.58
C GLU A 192 -5.44 19.00 -2.62
N VAL A 193 -4.29 19.63 -2.38
CA VAL A 193 -3.13 19.57 -3.28
C VAL A 193 -2.62 18.13 -3.40
N TYR A 194 -2.56 17.40 -2.28
CA TYR A 194 -2.18 15.99 -2.29
C TYR A 194 -3.40 15.07 -2.30
N ARG A 195 -4.44 15.38 -1.53
CA ARG A 195 -5.66 14.55 -1.42
C ARG A 195 -6.69 15.01 -2.44
N VAL A 196 -6.33 14.94 -3.72
CA VAL A 196 -7.16 15.39 -4.85
C VAL A 196 -8.55 14.74 -4.78
N ASN A 197 -9.59 15.56 -4.96
CA ASN A 197 -11.02 15.25 -4.75
C ASN A 197 -11.43 15.04 -3.28
N GLY A 198 -10.57 15.41 -2.33
CA GLY A 198 -10.83 15.31 -0.91
C GLY A 198 -11.47 16.58 -0.34
N TYR A 199 -12.30 16.39 0.66
CA TYR A 199 -12.97 17.44 1.42
C TYR A 199 -12.60 17.30 2.90
N LEU A 200 -11.79 18.23 3.40
CA LEU A 200 -11.27 18.22 4.77
C LEU A 200 -12.41 18.18 5.80
N ASN A 201 -13.46 18.99 5.59
CA ASN A 201 -14.62 19.04 6.47
C ASN A 201 -15.32 17.67 6.63
N HIS A 202 -15.35 16.82 5.59
CA HIS A 202 -15.90 15.47 5.70
C HIS A 202 -15.06 14.59 6.62
N VAL A 203 -13.73 14.68 6.49
CA VAL A 203 -12.79 13.93 7.35
C VAL A 203 -12.97 14.34 8.81
N LEU A 204 -12.99 15.66 9.09
CA LEU A 204 -13.16 16.18 10.45
C LEU A 204 -14.53 15.81 11.05
N ALA A 205 -15.62 15.96 10.28
CA ALA A 205 -16.96 15.58 10.74
C ALA A 205 -17.06 14.08 11.04
N ASN A 206 -16.45 13.24 10.22
CA ASN A 206 -16.42 11.80 10.45
C ASN A 206 -15.58 11.41 11.67
N LEU A 207 -14.46 12.09 11.92
CA LEU A 207 -13.65 11.90 13.12
C LEU A 207 -14.44 12.23 14.40
N HIS A 208 -15.11 13.39 14.43
CA HIS A 208 -15.98 13.75 15.55
C HIS A 208 -17.10 12.74 15.77
N LEU A 209 -17.78 12.31 14.70
CA LEU A 209 -18.83 11.29 14.81
C LEU A 209 -18.29 9.97 15.38
N LEU A 210 -17.09 9.54 14.99
CA LEU A 210 -16.47 8.31 15.50
C LEU A 210 -16.06 8.46 16.98
N ASP A 211 -15.51 9.60 17.39
CA ASP A 211 -15.17 9.85 18.78
C ASP A 211 -16.40 9.89 19.69
N ASP A 212 -17.44 10.63 19.28
CA ASP A 212 -18.71 10.69 20.00
C ASP A 212 -19.33 9.29 20.14
N MET A 213 -19.37 8.51 19.05
CA MET A 213 -19.86 7.13 19.07
C MET A 213 -19.02 6.21 19.98
N LYS A 214 -17.68 6.36 20.00
CA LYS A 214 -16.82 5.62 20.94
C LYS A 214 -17.18 5.96 22.39
N ARG A 215 -17.39 7.25 22.70
CA ARG A 215 -17.74 7.73 24.05
C ARG A 215 -19.12 7.23 24.48
N GLU A 216 -20.13 7.34 23.61
CA GLU A 216 -21.49 6.86 23.87
C GLU A 216 -21.54 5.35 24.15
N LEU A 217 -20.79 4.56 23.37
CA LEU A 217 -20.72 3.11 23.54
C LEU A 217 -19.75 2.66 24.65
N GLY A 218 -19.03 3.60 25.30
CA GLY A 218 -17.98 3.29 26.27
C GLY A 218 -16.82 2.47 25.69
N SER A 219 -16.61 2.55 24.37
CA SER A 219 -15.59 1.76 23.66
C SER A 219 -14.23 2.44 23.71
N LYS A 220 -13.19 1.63 23.95
CA LYS A 220 -11.77 2.07 23.86
C LYS A 220 -11.16 1.82 22.48
N THR A 221 -11.90 1.13 21.61
CA THR A 221 -11.46 0.77 20.26
C THR A 221 -12.47 1.28 19.21
N PRO A 222 -12.00 1.61 18.00
CA PRO A 222 -10.62 1.51 17.54
C PRO A 222 -9.72 2.58 18.16
N TYR A 223 -8.43 2.26 18.27
CA TYR A 223 -7.39 3.25 18.46
C TYR A 223 -7.25 4.05 17.17
N ILE A 224 -7.48 5.36 17.22
CA ILE A 224 -7.48 6.25 16.06
C ILE A 224 -6.11 6.89 15.93
N GLU A 225 -5.34 6.48 14.92
CA GLU A 225 -4.02 7.02 14.60
C GLU A 225 -4.13 7.94 13.37
N TRP A 226 -3.94 9.24 13.56
CA TRP A 226 -3.81 10.18 12.45
C TRP A 226 -2.39 10.08 11.88
N GLN A 227 -2.27 9.67 10.61
CA GLN A 227 -1.03 9.76 9.85
C GLN A 227 -1.04 10.97 8.91
N PHE A 228 0.06 11.74 8.97
CA PHE A 228 0.27 12.96 8.20
C PHE A 228 1.60 12.83 7.44
N ILE A 229 1.56 12.78 6.11
CA ILE A 229 2.75 12.77 5.26
C ILE A 229 3.29 14.19 5.16
N VAL A 230 4.52 14.39 5.65
CA VAL A 230 5.18 15.70 5.62
C VAL A 230 5.75 15.92 4.22
N MET A 231 5.18 16.90 3.53
CA MET A 231 5.50 17.32 2.18
C MET A 231 5.81 18.81 2.16
N LYS A 232 6.51 19.27 1.12
CA LYS A 232 6.78 20.70 0.90
C LYS A 232 5.55 21.60 1.04
N GLN A 233 4.39 21.09 0.63
CA GLN A 233 3.13 21.83 0.60
C GLN A 233 2.51 22.02 1.98
N ASN A 234 2.83 21.16 2.96
CA ASN A 234 2.14 21.12 4.24
C ASN A 234 3.08 21.16 5.45
N GLU A 235 4.40 21.18 5.24
CA GLU A 235 5.40 21.15 6.32
C GLU A 235 5.32 22.37 7.26
N HIS A 236 4.75 23.49 6.79
CA HIS A 236 4.48 24.65 7.63
C HIS A 236 3.32 24.43 8.61
N GLN A 237 2.47 23.41 8.41
CA GLN A 237 1.27 23.14 9.22
C GLN A 237 1.51 22.14 10.36
N LEU A 238 2.75 21.71 10.64
CA LEU A 238 3.00 20.62 11.61
C LEU A 238 2.56 20.98 13.04
N ASP A 239 2.74 22.22 13.47
CA ASP A 239 2.30 22.65 14.80
C ASP A 239 0.78 22.81 14.89
N GLU A 240 0.14 23.33 13.83
CA GLU A 240 -1.32 23.37 13.73
C GLU A 240 -1.94 21.97 13.74
N ALA A 241 -1.30 20.99 13.08
CA ALA A 241 -1.73 19.60 13.10
C ALA A 241 -1.67 19.00 14.52
N LYS A 242 -0.66 19.36 15.34
CA LYS A 242 -0.60 18.93 16.75
C LYS A 242 -1.73 19.52 17.59
N VAL A 243 -2.07 20.80 17.38
CA VAL A 243 -3.20 21.45 18.06
C VAL A 243 -4.50 20.77 17.64
N LEU A 244 -4.75 20.63 16.33
CA LEU A 244 -5.95 20.01 15.80
C LEU A 244 -6.10 18.55 16.26
N ALA A 245 -5.00 17.79 16.38
CA ALA A 245 -5.06 16.41 16.89
C ALA A 245 -5.61 16.35 18.32
N SER A 246 -5.30 17.34 19.17
CA SER A 246 -5.85 17.42 20.53
C SER A 246 -7.35 17.73 20.56
N GLU A 247 -7.83 18.52 19.60
CA GLU A 247 -9.25 18.89 19.46
C GLU A 247 -10.10 17.74 18.89
N LEU A 248 -9.54 16.97 17.96
CA LEU A 248 -10.22 15.84 17.32
C LEU A 248 -10.34 14.60 18.22
N GLY A 249 -9.63 14.56 19.35
CA GLY A 249 -9.63 13.41 20.25
C GLY A 249 -8.98 12.16 19.65
N VAL A 250 -8.08 12.30 18.67
CA VAL A 250 -7.33 11.16 18.13
C VAL A 250 -6.36 10.59 19.16
N ASP A 251 -6.12 9.28 19.12
CA ASP A 251 -5.26 8.60 20.10
C ASP A 251 -3.74 8.79 19.80
N SER A 252 -3.39 9.15 18.57
CA SER A 252 -2.03 9.59 18.20
C SER A 252 -2.00 10.39 16.88
N LEU A 253 -0.97 11.23 16.75
CA LEU A 253 -0.55 11.87 15.51
C LEU A 253 0.85 11.35 15.12
N VAL A 254 1.00 10.87 13.89
CA VAL A 254 2.24 10.31 13.37
C VAL A 254 2.61 11.01 12.07
N PHE A 255 3.72 11.77 12.11
CA PHE A 255 4.32 12.34 10.93
C PHE A 255 5.11 11.29 10.14
N LYS A 256 4.86 11.23 8.83
CA LYS A 256 5.43 10.27 7.88
C LYS A 256 6.32 10.98 6.88
N LYS A 257 7.37 10.27 6.45
CA LYS A 257 8.19 10.67 5.30
C LYS A 257 7.41 10.39 4.02
N VAL A 258 7.64 11.21 2.99
CA VAL A 258 7.15 10.96 1.62
C VAL A 258 7.67 9.61 1.13
N ASP A 259 6.83 8.93 0.37
CA ASP A 259 7.15 7.63 -0.21
C ASP A 259 6.72 7.61 -1.67
N PHE A 260 7.66 7.31 -2.57
CA PHE A 260 7.39 7.25 -4.01
C PHE A 260 6.99 5.83 -4.43
N PRO A 261 6.14 5.68 -5.48
CA PRO A 261 5.88 4.40 -6.13
C PRO A 261 7.16 3.63 -6.47
N HIS A 262 7.11 2.30 -6.42
CA HIS A 262 8.29 1.48 -6.75
C HIS A 262 8.64 1.55 -8.22
N GLY A 263 9.94 1.63 -8.51
CA GLY A 263 10.46 1.68 -9.88
C GLY A 263 10.44 3.08 -10.50
N GLU A 264 9.93 4.09 -9.77
CA GLU A 264 10.05 5.49 -10.17
C GLU A 264 11.36 6.08 -9.63
N ASP A 265 11.97 6.96 -10.42
CA ASP A 265 13.22 7.67 -10.13
C ASP A 265 13.19 9.15 -10.58
N ASP A 266 11.98 9.70 -10.77
CA ASP A 266 11.76 11.07 -11.24
C ASP A 266 12.17 12.11 -10.19
N GLN A 267 13.35 12.69 -10.38
CA GLN A 267 13.91 13.72 -9.51
C GLN A 267 13.06 15.01 -9.48
N ALA A 268 12.36 15.34 -10.56
CA ALA A 268 11.50 16.52 -10.59
C ALA A 268 10.23 16.28 -9.76
N GLU A 269 9.67 15.08 -9.80
CA GLU A 269 8.58 14.68 -8.90
C GLU A 269 9.04 14.65 -7.44
N ALA A 270 10.26 14.17 -7.17
CA ALA A 270 10.84 14.23 -5.83
C ALA A 270 10.99 15.66 -5.31
N GLU A 271 11.59 16.56 -6.10
CA GLU A 271 11.76 17.98 -5.74
C GLU A 271 10.42 18.71 -5.53
N ARG A 272 9.36 18.25 -6.19
CA ARG A 272 8.01 18.80 -6.02
C ARG A 272 7.43 18.49 -4.64
N TRP A 273 7.62 17.28 -4.13
CA TRP A 273 6.92 16.78 -2.93
C TRP A 273 7.77 16.77 -1.65
N LEU A 274 9.09 16.62 -1.76
CA LEU A 274 9.96 16.50 -0.59
C LEU A 274 10.01 17.79 0.25
N PRO A 275 9.89 17.70 1.59
CA PRO A 275 9.97 18.85 2.48
C PRO A 275 11.32 19.56 2.39
N ARG A 276 11.34 20.89 2.60
CA ARG A 276 12.53 21.73 2.55
C ARG A 276 12.95 22.25 3.91
N GLU A 277 11.98 22.55 4.77
CA GLU A 277 12.20 23.16 6.08
C GLU A 277 12.40 22.09 7.18
N HIS A 278 11.96 20.86 6.93
CA HIS A 278 12.06 19.74 7.87
C HIS A 278 12.87 18.54 7.33
N PRO A 279 14.21 18.62 7.29
CA PRO A 279 15.08 17.57 6.74
C PRO A 279 15.01 16.23 7.51
N GLU A 280 14.54 16.22 8.75
CA GLU A 280 14.30 15.01 9.54
C GLU A 280 13.27 14.07 8.89
N TYR A 281 12.36 14.61 8.07
CA TYR A 281 11.38 13.85 7.30
C TYR A 281 11.88 13.45 5.91
N LEU A 282 13.11 13.80 5.54
CA LEU A 282 13.75 13.31 4.32
C LEU A 282 14.29 11.89 4.49
N ARG A 283 14.30 11.15 3.38
CA ARG A 283 15.02 9.90 3.25
C ARG A 283 16.41 10.19 2.71
N LYS A 284 17.40 9.36 3.04
CA LYS A 284 18.74 9.46 2.45
C LYS A 284 18.69 9.27 0.93
N ASP A 285 17.85 8.34 0.49
CA ASP A 285 17.47 8.14 -0.90
C ASP A 285 15.93 8.12 -0.94
N PRO A 286 15.28 9.04 -1.67
CA PRO A 286 13.82 9.16 -1.70
C PRO A 286 13.13 7.98 -2.41
N PHE A 287 13.80 7.33 -3.35
CA PHE A 287 13.26 6.20 -4.12
C PHE A 287 13.59 4.85 -3.48
N PHE A 288 14.56 4.82 -2.57
CA PHE A 288 14.88 3.65 -1.77
C PHE A 288 14.03 3.55 -0.51
N LYS A 289 13.43 2.37 -0.31
CA LYS A 289 12.59 2.10 0.88
C LYS A 289 13.44 1.86 2.13
N PRO A 290 12.98 2.31 3.30
CA PRO A 290 13.76 2.38 4.52
C PRO A 290 13.65 1.14 5.40
N TYR A 291 12.99 0.06 4.95
CA TYR A 291 12.91 -1.13 5.80
C TYR A 291 14.35 -1.43 6.18
N SER A 292 14.63 -1.48 7.48
CA SER A 292 15.96 -1.64 8.09
C SER A 292 16.53 -3.02 7.82
N GLU A 293 16.28 -3.53 6.62
CA GLU A 293 16.99 -4.59 5.99
C GLU A 293 18.41 -4.09 5.81
N ASN A 294 19.36 -4.76 6.43
CA ASN A 294 20.79 -4.52 6.29
C ASN A 294 21.32 -4.81 4.85
N GLY A 295 20.44 -4.83 3.84
CA GLY A 295 20.71 -5.15 2.45
C GLY A 295 20.96 -6.63 2.16
N GLN A 296 20.68 -7.54 3.10
CA GLN A 296 20.93 -8.98 2.91
C GLN A 296 19.70 -9.77 2.47
N VAL A 297 18.52 -9.53 3.04
CA VAL A 297 17.28 -10.26 2.72
C VAL A 297 16.04 -9.39 2.89
N CYS A 298 15.01 -9.64 2.07
CA CYS A 298 13.68 -9.07 2.25
C CYS A 298 12.85 -9.89 3.24
N TRP A 299 12.53 -9.32 4.40
CA TRP A 299 11.81 -10.04 5.45
C TRP A 299 10.36 -10.38 5.07
N ARG A 300 9.76 -9.61 4.15
CA ARG A 300 8.36 -9.78 3.73
C ARG A 300 8.09 -11.16 3.15
N LEU A 301 9.05 -11.75 2.45
CA LEU A 301 8.95 -13.09 1.86
C LEU A 301 8.79 -14.22 2.89
N TRP A 302 9.02 -13.94 4.18
CA TRP A 302 8.85 -14.88 5.30
C TRP A 302 7.74 -14.45 6.27
N ARG A 303 7.63 -13.15 6.57
CA ARG A 303 6.74 -12.66 7.65
C ARG A 303 5.34 -12.30 7.15
N SER A 304 5.22 -11.86 5.90
CA SER A 304 4.00 -11.24 5.38
C SER A 304 3.48 -11.82 4.08
N ALA A 305 2.18 -11.65 3.83
CA ALA A 305 1.55 -11.88 2.53
C ALA A 305 0.39 -10.90 2.32
N VAL A 306 0.08 -10.64 1.05
CA VAL A 306 -1.01 -9.76 0.61
C VAL A 306 -1.99 -10.58 -0.23
N VAL A 307 -3.28 -10.44 0.04
CA VAL A 307 -4.36 -10.98 -0.79
C VAL A 307 -5.12 -9.82 -1.39
N ASN A 308 -5.09 -9.70 -2.71
CA ASN A 308 -5.82 -8.69 -3.46
C ASN A 308 -7.32 -9.03 -3.50
N TRP A 309 -8.15 -8.03 -3.81
CA TRP A 309 -9.62 -8.15 -3.76
C TRP A 309 -10.18 -9.29 -4.63
N ASP A 310 -9.52 -9.59 -5.75
CA ASP A 310 -9.92 -10.63 -6.70
C ASP A 310 -9.33 -12.01 -6.37
N GLY A 311 -8.65 -12.17 -5.23
CA GLY A 311 -8.07 -13.43 -4.75
C GLY A 311 -6.61 -13.67 -5.12
N GLY A 312 -5.99 -12.77 -5.89
CA GLY A 312 -4.56 -12.83 -6.19
C GLY A 312 -3.70 -12.68 -4.94
N LEU A 313 -2.80 -13.62 -4.68
CA LEU A 313 -1.88 -13.59 -3.54
C LEU A 313 -0.50 -13.13 -3.97
N ALA A 314 -0.01 -12.04 -3.38
CA ALA A 314 1.32 -11.47 -3.59
C ALA A 314 2.16 -11.49 -2.29
N PRO A 315 3.49 -11.51 -2.37
CA PRO A 315 4.36 -11.44 -1.18
C PRO A 315 4.37 -10.05 -0.51
N CYS A 316 3.97 -9.01 -1.22
CA CYS A 316 4.04 -7.62 -0.77
C CYS A 316 3.05 -6.74 -1.55
N CYS A 317 2.57 -5.68 -0.91
CA CYS A 317 1.65 -4.71 -1.50
C CYS A 317 2.25 -3.90 -2.66
N TYR A 318 3.58 -3.93 -2.84
CA TYR A 318 4.22 -3.27 -3.99
C TYR A 318 4.09 -4.03 -5.30
N LEU A 319 3.73 -5.31 -5.26
CA LEU A 319 3.40 -6.07 -6.46
C LEU A 319 1.90 -5.94 -6.70
N THR A 320 1.52 -4.82 -7.31
CA THR A 320 0.10 -4.42 -7.49
C THR A 320 -0.56 -5.11 -8.68
N ASP A 321 0.23 -5.45 -9.69
CA ASP A 321 -0.27 -5.96 -10.96
C ASP A 321 -0.63 -7.43 -10.87
N LYS A 322 -1.74 -7.81 -11.52
CA LYS A 322 -2.23 -9.19 -11.49
C LYS A 322 -1.22 -10.20 -12.04
N THR A 323 -0.40 -9.79 -13.00
CA THR A 323 0.67 -10.61 -13.60
C THR A 323 1.79 -10.93 -12.59
N GLN A 324 1.91 -10.15 -11.52
CA GLN A 324 2.92 -10.31 -10.48
C GLN A 324 2.43 -11.18 -9.30
N ASP A 325 1.18 -11.63 -9.31
CA ASP A 325 0.63 -12.49 -8.26
C ASP A 325 1.37 -13.84 -8.21
N PHE A 326 1.61 -14.32 -7.00
CA PHE A 326 2.29 -15.58 -6.74
C PHE A 326 1.33 -16.78 -6.82
N GLY A 327 0.01 -16.53 -6.71
CA GLY A 327 -1.04 -17.52 -6.93
C GLY A 327 -2.43 -16.89 -6.84
N ASP A 328 -3.46 -17.69 -7.04
CA ASP A 328 -4.87 -17.27 -6.99
C ASP A 328 -5.64 -18.14 -5.97
N LEU A 329 -6.16 -17.50 -4.92
CA LEU A 329 -6.86 -18.18 -3.83
C LEU A 329 -8.29 -18.59 -4.16
N ASN A 330 -8.82 -18.21 -5.33
CA ASN A 330 -10.04 -18.81 -5.86
C ASN A 330 -9.80 -20.26 -6.31
N GLN A 331 -8.56 -20.62 -6.63
CA GLN A 331 -8.19 -21.89 -7.23
C GLN A 331 -7.27 -22.74 -6.35
N SER A 332 -6.52 -22.12 -5.44
CA SER A 332 -5.51 -22.76 -4.60
C SER A 332 -5.68 -22.41 -3.12
N SER A 333 -5.21 -23.27 -2.22
CA SER A 333 -5.14 -22.92 -0.80
C SER A 333 -3.96 -21.98 -0.52
N VAL A 334 -4.03 -21.25 0.59
CA VAL A 334 -2.91 -20.43 1.09
C VAL A 334 -1.64 -21.26 1.23
N LYS A 335 -1.78 -22.50 1.73
CA LYS A 335 -0.67 -23.42 1.95
C LYS A 335 0.01 -23.82 0.63
N ASP A 336 -0.77 -24.04 -0.43
CA ASP A 336 -0.25 -24.43 -1.74
C ASP A 336 0.57 -23.29 -2.35
N VAL A 337 0.07 -22.05 -2.25
CA VAL A 337 0.78 -20.89 -2.79
C VAL A 337 2.04 -20.57 -1.97
N TRP A 338 1.99 -20.61 -0.63
CA TRP A 338 3.07 -20.12 0.25
C TRP A 338 4.45 -20.77 0.08
N ASN A 339 4.51 -21.97 -0.51
CA ASN A 339 5.75 -22.69 -0.82
C ASN A 339 5.84 -23.13 -2.29
N ASN A 340 5.11 -22.47 -3.19
CA ASN A 340 5.21 -22.75 -4.62
C ASN A 340 6.54 -22.23 -5.22
N THR A 341 6.70 -22.45 -6.52
CA THR A 341 7.90 -22.04 -7.27
C THR A 341 8.15 -20.53 -7.14
N LYS A 342 7.14 -19.67 -7.33
CA LYS A 342 7.32 -18.22 -7.23
C LYS A 342 7.83 -17.76 -5.86
N TYR A 343 7.28 -18.29 -4.75
CA TYR A 343 7.77 -17.98 -3.40
C TYR A 343 9.18 -18.50 -3.15
N THR A 344 9.47 -19.74 -3.54
CA THR A 344 10.78 -20.34 -3.33
C THR A 344 11.86 -19.69 -4.19
N THR A 345 11.53 -19.28 -5.42
CA THR A 345 12.36 -18.44 -6.29
C THR A 345 12.64 -17.09 -5.65
N ALA A 346 11.60 -16.37 -5.20
CA ALA A 346 11.77 -15.06 -4.57
C ALA A 346 12.64 -15.10 -3.32
N ARG A 347 12.46 -16.11 -2.45
CA ARG A 347 13.32 -16.32 -1.26
C ARG A 347 14.75 -16.66 -1.66
N GLY A 348 14.94 -17.42 -2.74
CA GLY A 348 16.25 -17.80 -3.26
C GLY A 348 17.05 -16.64 -3.86
N LEU A 349 16.41 -15.54 -4.27
CA LEU A 349 17.11 -14.37 -4.84
C LEU A 349 18.25 -13.84 -3.96
N TYR A 350 18.15 -14.02 -2.64
CA TYR A 350 19.12 -13.56 -1.65
C TYR A 350 20.22 -14.59 -1.32
N GLU A 351 20.19 -15.78 -1.93
CA GLU A 351 21.30 -16.73 -1.89
C GLU A 351 22.27 -16.45 -3.05
N SER A 352 23.56 -16.22 -2.79
CA SER A 352 24.53 -15.80 -3.82
C SER A 352 24.65 -16.74 -5.03
N ASN A 353 24.49 -18.05 -4.82
CA ASN A 353 24.65 -19.07 -5.86
C ASN A 353 23.33 -19.51 -6.50
N PHE A 354 22.20 -18.95 -6.07
CA PHE A 354 20.90 -19.27 -6.67
C PHE A 354 20.74 -18.54 -8.00
N VAL A 355 20.21 -19.24 -9.00
CA VAL A 355 19.84 -18.67 -10.30
C VAL A 355 18.33 -18.86 -10.45
N PRO A 356 17.54 -17.77 -10.56
CA PRO A 356 16.11 -17.88 -10.82
C PRO A 356 15.87 -18.46 -12.22
N GLU A 357 14.95 -19.42 -12.33
CA GLU A 357 14.56 -20.04 -13.61
C GLU A 357 13.33 -19.36 -14.24
N GLU A 358 12.56 -18.63 -13.43
CA GLU A 358 11.38 -17.89 -13.83
C GLU A 358 11.43 -16.45 -13.32
N TRP A 359 10.76 -15.55 -14.02
CA TRP A 359 10.58 -14.19 -13.55
C TRP A 359 9.53 -14.12 -12.45
N VAL A 360 9.87 -13.40 -11.38
CA VAL A 360 8.96 -12.99 -10.32
C VAL A 360 9.12 -11.49 -10.12
N GLY A 361 8.02 -10.78 -9.79
CA GLY A 361 8.06 -9.31 -9.61
C GLY A 361 9.10 -8.82 -8.59
N CYS A 362 9.51 -9.68 -7.65
CA CYS A 362 10.59 -9.39 -6.70
C CYS A 362 11.95 -9.10 -7.37
N LEU A 363 12.18 -9.55 -8.61
CA LEU A 363 13.39 -9.25 -9.38
C LEU A 363 13.49 -7.76 -9.71
N ASP A 364 12.39 -7.06 -9.92
CA ASP A 364 12.40 -5.61 -10.25
C ASP A 364 12.30 -4.73 -8.99
N CYS A 365 12.18 -5.35 -7.81
CA CYS A 365 12.01 -4.62 -6.56
C CYS A 365 13.31 -3.93 -6.13
N SER A 366 13.24 -2.63 -5.81
CA SER A 366 14.37 -1.84 -5.32
C SER A 366 15.07 -2.43 -4.10
N VAL A 367 14.35 -3.18 -3.26
CA VAL A 367 14.92 -3.93 -2.12
C VAL A 367 15.89 -5.01 -2.58
N TYR A 368 15.47 -5.84 -3.54
CA TYR A 368 16.34 -6.86 -4.11
C TYR A 368 17.48 -6.23 -4.90
N GLN A 369 17.20 -5.23 -5.75
CA GLN A 369 18.20 -4.53 -6.55
C GLN A 369 19.28 -3.88 -5.69
N GLY A 370 18.92 -3.36 -4.51
CA GLY A 370 19.85 -2.82 -3.53
C GLY A 370 20.60 -3.87 -2.69
N SER A 371 20.29 -5.17 -2.83
CA SER A 371 20.88 -6.23 -2.02
C SER A 371 22.30 -6.61 -2.46
N SER A 372 23.07 -7.23 -1.56
CA SER A 372 24.36 -7.81 -1.93
C SER A 372 24.24 -8.88 -3.01
N ALA A 373 23.20 -9.71 -2.95
CA ALA A 373 22.99 -10.79 -3.92
C ALA A 373 22.77 -10.26 -5.34
N ALA A 374 21.96 -9.21 -5.52
CA ALA A 374 21.78 -8.57 -6.83
C ALA A 374 23.08 -7.98 -7.37
N ARG A 375 23.87 -7.29 -6.54
CA ARG A 375 25.17 -6.73 -6.95
C ARG A 375 26.16 -7.78 -7.45
N HIS A 376 26.19 -8.96 -6.82
CA HIS A 376 27.08 -10.05 -7.25
C HIS A 376 26.58 -10.73 -8.53
N ARG A 377 25.27 -10.88 -8.68
CA ARG A 377 24.67 -11.59 -9.81
C ARG A 377 24.57 -10.75 -11.08
N GLY A 378 24.47 -9.42 -10.94
CA GLY A 378 24.21 -8.51 -12.06
C GLY A 378 22.75 -8.52 -12.50
N GLN A 379 22.47 -7.86 -13.63
CA GLN A 379 21.12 -7.77 -14.19
C GLN A 379 20.69 -9.12 -14.78
N ILE A 380 19.48 -9.55 -14.42
CA ILE A 380 18.87 -10.79 -14.93
C ILE A 380 17.69 -10.39 -15.82
N ASP A 381 17.72 -10.81 -17.08
CA ASP A 381 16.56 -10.64 -17.97
C ASP A 381 15.83 -11.98 -18.12
N LEU A 382 14.75 -12.13 -17.35
CA LEU A 382 13.83 -13.26 -17.42
C LEU A 382 12.41 -12.81 -17.78
N LYS A 383 12.23 -11.52 -18.13
CA LYS A 383 10.90 -11.01 -18.41
C LYS A 383 10.31 -11.77 -19.60
N PRO A 384 9.06 -12.24 -19.50
CA PRO A 384 8.41 -12.85 -20.65
C PRO A 384 8.39 -11.85 -21.81
N GLU A 385 8.76 -12.28 -23.02
CA GLU A 385 8.72 -11.43 -24.20
C GLU A 385 7.31 -10.81 -24.34
N SER A 386 7.25 -9.48 -24.51
CA SER A 386 5.99 -8.80 -24.68
C SER A 386 5.31 -9.30 -25.96
N ILE A 387 4.16 -9.98 -25.82
CA ILE A 387 3.33 -10.35 -26.97
C ILE A 387 2.75 -9.07 -27.55
N SER A 388 3.34 -8.58 -28.65
CA SER A 388 2.74 -7.51 -29.44
C SER A 388 1.47 -8.05 -30.09
N LEU A 389 0.31 -7.72 -29.54
CA LEU A 389 -0.97 -7.96 -30.20
C LEU A 389 -1.03 -7.08 -31.46
N GLN A 390 -0.65 -7.65 -32.60
CA GLN A 390 -0.97 -7.04 -33.90
C GLN A 390 -2.48 -7.13 -34.07
N PHE A 391 -3.18 -6.02 -33.82
CA PHE A 391 -4.54 -5.86 -34.31
C PHE A 391 -4.50 -5.88 -35.83
N ASN A 392 -4.80 -7.04 -36.43
CA ASN A 392 -5.11 -7.14 -37.85
C ASN A 392 -6.48 -6.50 -38.10
N GLY A 393 -6.52 -5.17 -38.09
CA GLY A 393 -7.63 -4.40 -38.58
C GLY A 393 -7.83 -4.71 -40.06
N ARG A 394 -9.04 -5.15 -40.42
CA ARG A 394 -9.49 -5.23 -41.82
C ARG A 394 -9.20 -3.90 -42.51
N LYS A 395 -8.55 -3.97 -43.68
CA LYS A 395 -8.29 -2.86 -44.59
C LYS A 395 -9.52 -1.97 -44.73
N SER A 396 -9.46 -0.72 -44.25
CA SER A 396 -10.23 0.36 -44.84
C SER A 396 -9.47 0.89 -46.05
N ALA A 397 -10.20 1.20 -47.11
CA ALA A 397 -9.68 1.58 -48.40
C ALA A 397 -8.98 2.96 -48.35
N GLY A 398 -7.76 2.99 -48.90
CA GLY A 398 -7.20 4.06 -49.73
C GLY A 398 -7.13 5.49 -49.18
N THR A 399 -5.90 5.97 -48.94
CA THR A 399 -5.34 7.07 -49.75
C THR A 399 -3.81 7.09 -49.62
N ASN A 400 -3.14 7.10 -50.77
CA ASN A 400 -1.68 7.16 -50.92
C ASN A 400 -1.15 8.53 -50.47
N MET A 401 -0.17 8.56 -49.57
CA MET A 401 0.82 9.64 -49.54
C MET A 401 2.17 9.14 -49.02
N SER A 402 2.82 8.29 -49.81
CA SER A 402 4.22 7.93 -49.65
C SER A 402 5.08 8.70 -50.66
N ARG A 403 5.65 9.83 -50.25
CA ARG A 403 6.96 10.29 -50.73
C ARG A 403 7.43 11.52 -49.95
N LEU A 404 8.73 11.51 -49.66
CA LEU A 404 9.56 12.54 -49.03
C LEU A 404 9.53 12.55 -47.50
N MET A 405 10.57 11.97 -46.90
CA MET A 405 11.53 12.67 -46.03
C MET A 405 12.50 11.64 -45.45
N ALA A 406 13.52 11.27 -46.25
CA ALA A 406 14.76 10.68 -45.75
C ALA A 406 15.84 10.86 -46.82
N LYS A 407 16.61 11.95 -46.70
CA LYS A 407 18.01 12.13 -47.15
C LYS A 407 18.34 13.63 -47.22
N ASN A 408 19.04 14.14 -46.22
CA ASN A 408 20.45 14.55 -46.36
C ASN A 408 20.88 15.37 -45.15
N GLY A 409 22.05 15.02 -44.63
CA GLY A 409 22.75 15.80 -43.63
C GLY A 409 23.54 16.97 -44.23
N SER A 410 24.06 17.77 -43.29
CA SER A 410 25.19 18.71 -43.37
C SER A 410 25.15 19.79 -44.46
N ASN A 411 24.98 21.05 -44.04
CA ASN A 411 26.04 22.08 -44.15
C ASN A 411 25.66 23.36 -43.38
N HIS A 412 26.69 23.97 -42.78
CA HIS A 412 26.72 25.32 -42.23
C HIS A 412 26.28 26.39 -43.25
N ILE A 413 25.75 27.52 -42.76
CA ILE A 413 26.20 28.92 -43.02
C ILE A 413 25.34 29.91 -42.22
N ASP A 414 26.00 30.94 -41.67
CA ASP A 414 25.50 32.15 -41.02
C ASP A 414 24.37 32.90 -41.77
N GLY A 415 23.52 33.63 -41.02
CA GLY A 415 22.62 34.61 -41.63
C GLY A 415 21.58 35.21 -40.68
N THR A 416 21.84 36.44 -40.29
CA THR A 416 21.06 37.38 -39.47
C THR A 416 19.64 37.74 -39.98
N VAL A 417 18.76 38.05 -39.02
CA VAL A 417 17.72 39.12 -39.02
C VAL A 417 16.46 38.93 -39.90
N ARG A 418 15.27 38.81 -39.27
CA ARG A 418 14.20 39.85 -39.13
C ARG A 418 12.85 39.24 -38.75
N ASP A 419 12.13 39.98 -37.91
CA ASP A 419 10.71 39.86 -37.56
C ASP A 419 9.80 39.57 -38.77
N LEU A 420 8.69 38.87 -38.53
CA LEU A 420 7.35 39.31 -38.95
C LEU A 420 6.25 38.62 -38.13
N THR A 421 5.33 39.47 -37.71
CA THR A 421 4.11 39.36 -36.91
C THR A 421 2.99 38.52 -37.52
N GLU A 422 2.10 38.09 -36.63
CA GLU A 422 0.64 37.92 -36.79
C GLU A 422 0.10 36.86 -37.77
N CYS A 423 -0.63 35.88 -37.22
CA CYS A 423 -2.03 35.69 -37.62
C CYS A 423 -2.82 34.88 -36.58
N SER A 424 -3.93 35.48 -36.17
CA SER A 424 -4.95 35.07 -35.22
C SER A 424 -6.01 34.14 -35.83
N ASN A 425 -6.72 33.44 -34.92
CA ASN A 425 -8.10 32.95 -35.00
C ASN A 425 -8.43 31.78 -35.94
N SER A 426 -8.88 30.67 -35.33
CA SER A 426 -10.29 30.23 -35.45
C SER A 426 -10.62 29.16 -34.39
N MET A 427 -11.58 29.50 -33.52
CA MET A 427 -12.39 28.57 -32.74
C MET A 427 -13.24 27.71 -33.68
N ASP A 428 -13.55 26.47 -33.29
CA ASP A 428 -14.81 25.82 -33.67
C ASP A 428 -15.31 24.97 -32.50
N GLU A 429 -16.44 25.42 -31.95
CA GLU A 429 -17.34 24.69 -31.07
C GLU A 429 -18.09 23.62 -31.88
N VAL A 430 -18.33 22.44 -31.28
CA VAL A 430 -19.32 21.49 -31.78
C VAL A 430 -20.30 21.19 -30.65
N ASN A 431 -21.50 21.77 -30.80
CA ASN A 431 -22.73 21.47 -30.05
C ASN A 431 -23.79 21.06 -31.07
N LEU A 432 -24.40 19.87 -30.95
CA LEU A 432 -25.71 19.51 -31.54
C LEU A 432 -26.22 18.26 -30.78
N THR A 433 -27.12 18.43 -29.80
CA THR A 433 -28.61 18.37 -29.86
C THR A 433 -29.23 16.99 -29.68
N GLU A 434 -30.09 16.94 -28.67
CA GLU A 434 -31.07 15.91 -28.34
C GLU A 434 -32.09 15.69 -29.46
N THR A 435 -32.52 14.44 -29.66
CA THR A 435 -33.82 14.12 -30.26
C THR A 435 -34.56 13.15 -29.37
N ASN A 436 -35.70 13.64 -28.88
CA ASN A 436 -36.69 12.99 -28.06
C ASN A 436 -37.78 12.42 -28.99
N THR A 437 -38.08 11.13 -28.92
CA THR A 437 -39.32 10.57 -29.48
C THR A 437 -39.89 9.55 -28.50
N GLY A 438 -40.97 9.94 -27.82
CA GLY A 438 -41.85 9.04 -27.09
C GLY A 438 -42.91 8.41 -28.00
N GLY A 439 -43.36 7.21 -27.63
CA GLY A 439 -44.50 6.53 -28.24
C GLY A 439 -44.90 5.29 -27.43
N ARG A 440 -46.10 5.35 -26.84
CA ARG A 440 -46.78 4.33 -26.02
C ARG A 440 -46.99 2.98 -26.71
N ALA A 441 -46.84 1.89 -25.95
CA ALA A 441 -47.89 0.90 -25.61
C ALA A 441 -47.41 0.01 -24.47
#